data_AF-A0A2Z6QTS9-F1
#
_entry.id   AF-A0A2Z6QTS9-F1
#
_cell.length_a   1.000
_cell.length_b   1.000
_cell.length_c   1.000
_cell.angle_alpha   90.00
_cell.angle_beta   90.00
_cell.angle_gamma   90.00
#
_symmetry.space_group_name_H-M   'P 1'
#
loop_
_entity.id
_entity.type
_entity.pdbx_description
1 polymer ?
#
loop_
_entity_poly.entity_id
_entity_poly.type
_entity_poly.pdbx_seq_one_letter_code
_entity_poly.pdbx_strand_id
1 'polypeptide(L)'
;MRRPISFTFIVTICSLMNIIALMPVTKAYEVLLRNWGGPINARCCVWQEDYQHQFITYIPPTVLPIIHHAYYCFNCQTFDGMDQHGADLRNGVLTYKTLDDTTTYWVDLEVTVDFNQDQYSTNTGGYNNHTCFHVGAYGRADLTEAPYEECQQIRDSK
;
A
#
# COMPACT_ATOMS: atom_id res chain seq x y z
N MET A 1 18.27 66.72 7.27
CA MET A 1 18.38 66.11 8.61
C MET A 1 17.27 65.09 8.78
N ARG A 2 17.64 63.89 9.27
CA ARG A 2 16.85 62.77 9.86
C ARG A 2 15.56 62.22 9.20
N ARG A 3 15.64 60.92 8.90
CA ARG A 3 14.54 59.94 8.80
C ARG A 3 13.72 59.85 10.10
N PRO A 4 12.56 59.17 10.05
CA PRO A 4 12.52 57.88 10.73
C PRO A 4 12.11 56.71 9.83
N ILE A 5 12.62 55.54 10.22
CA ILE A 5 12.35 54.19 9.72
C ILE A 5 11.30 53.59 10.66
N SER A 6 10.26 52.93 10.14
CA SER A 6 9.85 51.60 10.65
C SER A 6 8.74 50.99 9.82
N PHE A 7 9.01 49.88 9.11
CA PHE A 7 8.78 48.47 9.52
C PHE A 7 7.38 47.97 9.10
N THR A 8 7.31 47.39 7.89
CA THR A 8 6.43 46.24 7.66
C THR A 8 7.25 45.16 6.96
N PHE A 9 7.71 44.24 7.79
CA PHE A 9 8.35 42.97 7.46
C PHE A 9 7.34 42.09 6.67
N ILE A 10 7.74 41.53 5.53
CA ILE A 10 8.12 40.11 5.35
C ILE A 10 6.98 39.24 4.76
N VAL A 11 7.31 38.65 3.61
CA VAL A 11 6.89 37.34 3.08
C VAL A 11 5.51 37.26 2.41
N THR A 12 5.53 37.55 1.12
CA THR A 12 4.67 36.84 0.15
C THR A 12 5.53 35.79 -0.56
N ILE A 13 5.96 34.76 0.19
CA ILE A 13 6.39 33.49 -0.41
C ILE A 13 5.11 32.69 -0.65
N CYS A 14 4.37 33.06 -1.70
CA CYS A 14 3.19 32.33 -2.19
C CYS A 14 3.55 31.33 -3.29
N SER A 15 4.75 30.74 -3.27
CA SER A 15 5.20 29.79 -4.29
C SER A 15 5.65 28.43 -3.75
N LEU A 16 5.43 28.14 -2.47
CA LEU A 16 5.73 26.83 -1.87
C LEU A 16 4.59 26.33 -0.97
N MET A 17 3.34 26.58 -1.36
CA MET A 17 2.27 25.69 -0.92
C MET A 17 2.46 24.40 -1.72
N ASN A 18 3.14 23.43 -1.09
CA ASN A 18 2.94 22.02 -1.40
C ASN A 18 1.44 21.82 -1.58
N ILE A 19 1.01 21.63 -2.82
CA ILE A 19 -0.27 20.99 -3.10
C ILE A 19 -0.05 19.55 -2.64
N ILE A 20 -0.09 19.32 -1.33
CA ILE A 20 -0.55 18.04 -0.82
C ILE A 20 -2.00 18.06 -1.24
N ALA A 21 -2.27 17.45 -2.39
CA ALA A 21 -3.62 17.13 -2.78
C ALA A 21 -4.17 16.29 -1.63
N LEU A 22 -4.89 16.93 -0.71
CA LEU A 22 -5.81 16.28 0.20
C LEU A 22 -6.96 15.79 -0.68
N MET A 23 -6.66 14.77 -1.47
CA MET A 23 -7.69 14.01 -2.15
C MET A 23 -8.63 13.53 -1.05
N PRO A 24 -9.95 13.76 -1.19
CA PRO A 24 -10.88 13.20 -0.22
C PRO A 24 -10.64 11.69 -0.17
N VAL A 25 -10.47 11.17 1.05
CA VAL A 25 -10.14 9.78 1.44
C VAL A 25 -11.09 8.71 0.84
N THR A 26 -12.06 9.12 0.04
CA THR A 26 -13.23 8.36 -0.38
C THR A 26 -13.19 7.86 -1.82
N LYS A 27 -12.10 8.07 -2.57
CA LYS A 27 -12.02 7.71 -3.99
C LYS A 27 -10.73 7.00 -4.34
N ALA A 28 -10.52 5.84 -3.73
CA ALA A 28 -9.48 4.90 -4.11
C ALA A 28 -10.08 3.50 -4.16
N TYR A 29 -9.57 2.66 -5.06
CA TYR A 29 -9.85 1.23 -4.98
C TYR A 29 -9.19 0.66 -3.73
N GLU A 30 -9.86 -0.30 -3.11
CA GLU A 30 -9.35 -1.05 -1.96
C GLU A 30 -8.87 -2.40 -2.49
N VAL A 31 -7.67 -2.78 -2.09
CA VAL A 31 -7.10 -4.10 -2.34
C VAL A 31 -6.97 -4.79 -0.99
N LEU A 32 -7.82 -5.79 -0.77
CA LEU A 32 -7.82 -6.57 0.45
C LEU A 32 -6.92 -7.80 0.27
N LEU A 33 -6.06 -8.05 1.25
CA LEU A 33 -5.22 -9.22 1.27
C LEU A 33 -5.58 -10.04 2.50
N ARG A 34 -5.88 -11.31 2.28
CA ARG A 34 -6.09 -12.28 3.35
C ARG A 34 -4.95 -13.28 3.35
N ASN A 35 -4.36 -13.49 4.51
CA ASN A 35 -3.29 -14.46 4.63
C ASN A 35 -3.88 -15.88 4.54
N TRP A 36 -3.34 -16.70 3.65
CA TRP A 36 -3.78 -18.09 3.44
C TRP A 36 -2.66 -19.10 3.67
N GLY A 37 -1.62 -18.68 4.39
CA GLY A 37 -0.41 -19.43 4.69
C GLY A 37 0.59 -19.40 3.53
N GLY A 38 1.87 -19.53 3.85
CA GLY A 38 2.96 -19.46 2.89
C GLY A 38 4.27 -19.94 3.52
N PRO A 39 5.40 -19.85 2.78
CA PRO A 39 6.70 -20.22 3.33
C PRO A 39 7.11 -19.27 4.46
N ILE A 40 7.45 -19.81 5.62
CA ILE A 40 7.94 -19.03 6.79
C ILE A 40 9.28 -18.34 6.54
N ASN A 41 10.07 -18.89 5.62
CA ASN A 41 11.40 -18.44 5.22
C ASN A 41 11.38 -17.59 3.94
N ALA A 42 10.21 -17.03 3.62
CA ALA A 42 10.05 -16.15 2.48
C ALA A 42 9.45 -14.81 2.91
N ARG A 43 9.91 -13.76 2.25
CA ARG A 43 9.35 -12.41 2.34
C ARG A 43 8.49 -12.16 1.10
N CYS A 44 7.28 -11.68 1.33
CA CYS A 44 6.32 -11.31 0.30
C CYS A 44 6.15 -9.80 0.30
N CYS A 45 6.21 -9.16 -0.86
CA CYS A 45 5.91 -7.75 -1.04
C CYS A 45 4.74 -7.62 -2.01
N VAL A 46 3.65 -6.95 -1.61
CA VAL A 46 2.45 -6.81 -2.44
C VAL A 46 2.09 -5.34 -2.63
N TRP A 47 2.04 -4.88 -3.88
CA TRP A 47 1.73 -3.48 -4.20
C TRP A 47 0.86 -3.36 -5.45
N GLN A 48 0.40 -2.14 -5.73
CA GLN A 48 -0.37 -1.79 -6.91
C GLN A 48 0.44 -0.90 -7.86
N GLU A 49 0.34 -1.21 -9.16
CA GLU A 49 0.90 -0.42 -10.26
C GLU A 49 -0.17 -0.08 -11.30
N ASP A 50 0.07 0.98 -12.08
CA ASP A 50 -0.72 1.29 -13.28
C ASP A 50 -0.21 0.52 -14.53
N TYR A 51 -0.84 0.75 -15.68
CA TYR A 51 -0.46 0.09 -16.95
C TYR A 51 0.95 0.46 -17.46
N GLN A 52 1.58 1.49 -16.89
CA GLN A 52 2.94 1.93 -17.19
C GLN A 52 3.94 1.46 -16.13
N HIS A 53 3.54 0.54 -15.25
CA HIS A 53 4.35 0.06 -14.13
C HIS A 53 4.77 1.18 -13.17
N GLN A 54 3.92 2.20 -13.01
CA GLN A 54 4.13 3.23 -11.99
C GLN A 54 3.49 2.77 -10.68
N PHE A 55 4.24 2.88 -9.58
CA PHE A 55 3.74 2.57 -8.25
C PHE A 55 2.59 3.50 -7.86
N ILE A 56 1.41 2.94 -7.59
CA ILE A 56 0.20 3.67 -7.22
C ILE A 56 -0.42 3.17 -5.91
N THR A 57 0.32 2.42 -5.10
CA THR A 57 -0.13 2.10 -3.73
C THR A 57 -0.06 3.36 -2.89
N TYR A 58 -1.17 3.74 -2.26
CA TYR A 58 -1.20 4.81 -1.30
C TYR A 58 -0.49 4.40 -0.01
N ILE A 59 0.62 5.07 0.28
CA ILE A 59 1.31 4.99 1.57
C ILE A 59 1.00 6.28 2.34
N PRO A 60 0.42 6.19 3.56
CA PRO A 60 0.11 7.38 4.35
C PRO A 60 1.35 8.24 4.62
N PRO A 61 1.24 9.58 4.61
CA PRO A 61 2.39 10.47 4.85
C PRO A 61 2.96 10.37 6.26
N THR A 62 2.26 9.71 7.18
CA THR A 62 2.74 9.39 8.53
C THR A 62 3.78 8.26 8.54
N VAL A 63 3.85 7.45 7.48
CA VAL A 63 4.86 6.40 7.32
C VAL A 63 6.13 7.02 6.74
N LEU A 64 7.25 6.90 7.48
CA LEU A 64 8.52 7.50 7.08
C LEU A 64 9.04 6.88 5.77
N PRO A 65 9.58 7.67 4.81
CA PRO A 65 10.08 7.15 3.53
C PRO A 65 11.09 6.00 3.65
N ILE A 66 11.95 6.04 4.66
CA ILE A 66 12.98 5.01 4.88
C ILE A 66 12.40 3.61 5.18
N ILE A 67 11.14 3.53 5.61
CA ILE A 67 10.45 2.27 5.94
C ILE A 67 9.27 1.97 4.99
N HIS A 68 9.13 2.67 3.86
CA HIS A 68 8.02 2.42 2.92
C HIS A 68 7.95 0.96 2.47
N HIS A 69 9.10 0.31 2.26
CA HIS A 69 9.13 -1.11 1.91
C HIS A 69 8.46 -1.99 2.99
N ALA A 70 8.59 -1.66 4.27
CA ALA A 70 7.97 -2.43 5.36
C ALA A 70 6.44 -2.25 5.42
N TYR A 71 5.89 -1.23 4.73
CA TYR A 71 4.45 -1.02 4.64
C TYR A 71 3.76 -2.06 3.74
N TYR A 72 4.48 -2.58 2.74
CA TYR A 72 3.95 -3.52 1.75
C TYR A 72 4.70 -4.85 1.68
N CYS A 73 5.75 -5.04 2.48
CA CYS A 73 6.49 -6.29 2.61
C CYS A 73 6.28 -6.93 3.99
N PHE A 74 6.00 -8.23 3.99
CA PHE A 74 5.73 -9.05 5.18
C PHE A 74 6.29 -10.46 5.03
N ASN A 75 6.21 -11.24 6.10
CA ASN A 75 6.48 -12.68 6.02
C ASN A 75 5.38 -13.36 5.19
N CYS A 76 5.73 -14.20 4.21
CA CYS A 76 4.72 -14.85 3.38
C CYS A 76 3.74 -15.76 4.16
N GLN A 77 4.10 -16.18 5.38
CA GLN A 77 3.25 -17.00 6.24
C GLN A 77 2.25 -16.20 7.08
N THR A 78 2.53 -14.93 7.40
CA THR A 78 1.72 -14.15 8.35
C THR A 78 1.79 -12.65 8.07
N PHE A 79 0.75 -11.91 8.46
CA PHE A 79 0.74 -10.44 8.43
C PHE A 79 1.14 -9.81 9.77
N ASP A 80 1.65 -10.60 10.72
CA ASP A 80 2.05 -10.11 12.04
C ASP A 80 3.02 -8.94 11.95
N GLY A 81 2.73 -7.86 12.70
CA GLY A 81 3.56 -6.65 12.78
C GLY A 81 3.31 -5.61 11.69
N MET A 82 2.47 -5.89 10.69
CA MET A 82 2.17 -4.93 9.62
C MET A 82 1.47 -3.65 10.11
N ASP A 83 0.66 -3.77 11.16
CA ASP A 83 0.06 -2.65 11.86
C ASP A 83 1.11 -1.69 12.46
N GLN A 84 2.24 -2.24 12.93
CA GLN A 84 3.37 -1.45 13.46
C GLN A 84 4.12 -0.69 12.35
N HIS A 85 3.97 -1.11 11.10
CA HIS A 85 4.49 -0.42 9.91
C HIS A 85 3.48 0.58 9.33
N GLY A 86 2.31 0.74 9.97
CA GLY A 86 1.27 1.68 9.59
C GLY A 86 0.24 1.13 8.62
N ALA A 87 0.35 -0.13 8.20
CA ALA A 87 -0.64 -0.77 7.33
C ALA A 87 -1.96 -1.02 8.09
N ASP A 88 -3.08 -0.92 7.40
CA ASP A 88 -4.40 -1.21 7.96
C ASP A 88 -4.62 -2.73 8.01
N LEU A 89 -4.37 -3.33 9.19
CA LEU A 89 -4.60 -4.74 9.48
C LEU A 89 -5.77 -4.90 10.44
N ARG A 90 -6.89 -5.45 9.96
CA ARG A 90 -8.09 -5.71 10.76
C ARG A 90 -8.57 -7.14 10.56
N ASN A 91 -8.74 -7.88 11.65
CA ASN A 91 -9.19 -9.28 11.63
C ASN A 91 -8.40 -10.19 10.66
N GLY A 92 -7.09 -9.99 10.56
CA GLY A 92 -6.22 -10.78 9.67
C GLY A 92 -6.31 -10.40 8.18
N VAL A 93 -6.99 -9.30 7.84
CA VAL A 93 -7.07 -8.75 6.49
C VAL A 93 -6.27 -7.45 6.42
N LEU A 94 -5.27 -7.42 5.54
CA LEU A 94 -4.56 -6.18 5.19
C LEU A 94 -5.37 -5.40 4.15
N THR A 95 -5.43 -4.09 4.31
CA THR A 95 -6.11 -3.18 3.38
C THR A 95 -5.08 -2.22 2.77
N TYR A 96 -4.89 -2.32 1.47
CA TYR A 96 -4.20 -1.29 0.67
C TYR A 96 -5.20 -0.50 -0.16
N LYS A 97 -4.74 0.67 -0.61
CA LYS A 97 -5.52 1.58 -1.43
C LYS A 97 -4.67 2.05 -2.59
N THR A 98 -5.29 2.22 -3.75
CA THR A 98 -4.66 2.94 -4.86
C THR A 98 -4.60 4.45 -4.55
N LEU A 99 -3.87 5.23 -5.36
CA LEU A 99 -3.86 6.69 -5.24
C LEU A 99 -5.21 7.33 -5.60
N ASP A 100 -6.00 6.68 -6.47
CA ASP A 100 -7.29 7.15 -6.97
C ASP A 100 -8.23 5.99 -7.38
N ASP A 101 -9.49 6.27 -7.70
CA ASP A 101 -10.52 5.30 -8.14
C ASP A 101 -10.82 5.37 -9.65
N THR A 102 -9.87 5.85 -10.45
CA THR A 102 -10.02 6.05 -11.90
C THR A 102 -8.98 5.30 -12.71
N THR A 103 -7.81 5.07 -12.12
CA THR A 103 -6.67 4.42 -12.73
C THR A 103 -6.87 2.91 -12.65
N THR A 104 -6.89 2.25 -13.81
CA THR A 104 -6.82 0.79 -13.88
C THR A 104 -5.50 0.32 -13.27
N TYR A 105 -5.56 -0.71 -12.44
CA TYR A 105 -4.40 -1.17 -11.69
C TYR A 105 -4.13 -2.67 -11.84
N TRP A 106 -2.89 -3.02 -11.55
CA TRP A 106 -2.38 -4.36 -11.39
C TRP A 106 -1.88 -4.54 -9.96
N VAL A 107 -1.95 -5.77 -9.47
CA VAL A 107 -1.43 -6.16 -8.17
C VAL A 107 -0.20 -7.01 -8.41
N ASP A 108 0.91 -6.52 -7.91
CA ASP A 108 2.19 -7.18 -7.95
C ASP A 108 2.41 -7.96 -6.65
N LEU A 109 2.99 -9.14 -6.77
CA LEU A 109 3.58 -9.88 -5.66
C LEU A 109 5.02 -10.18 -6.03
N GLU A 110 5.94 -9.78 -5.18
CA GLU A 110 7.32 -10.23 -5.19
C GLU A 110 7.56 -11.16 -4.01
N VAL A 111 8.26 -12.27 -4.26
CA VAL A 111 8.65 -13.24 -3.25
C VAL A 111 10.16 -13.36 -3.24
N THR A 112 10.77 -13.20 -2.08
CA THR A 112 12.19 -13.46 -1.84
C THR A 112 12.33 -14.62 -0.86
N VAL A 113 13.05 -15.68 -1.24
CA VAL A 113 13.31 -16.84 -0.36
C VAL A 113 14.72 -16.76 0.23
N ASP A 114 14.83 -16.69 1.55
CA ASP A 114 16.07 -16.37 2.26
C ASP A 114 17.21 -17.38 2.04
N PHE A 115 16.88 -18.66 1.79
CA PHE A 115 17.88 -19.74 1.74
C PHE A 115 18.58 -19.89 0.39
N ASN A 116 17.91 -19.52 -0.70
CA ASN A 116 18.43 -19.72 -2.06
C ASN A 116 18.59 -18.42 -2.85
N GLN A 117 18.15 -17.28 -2.31
CA GLN A 117 18.00 -16.02 -3.05
C GLN A 117 17.09 -16.16 -4.28
N ASP A 118 16.25 -17.19 -4.32
CA ASP A 118 15.25 -17.34 -5.37
C ASP A 118 14.24 -16.21 -5.22
N GLN A 119 14.08 -15.45 -6.30
CA GLN A 119 13.12 -14.37 -6.42
C GLN A 119 12.19 -14.67 -7.58
N TYR A 120 10.89 -14.50 -7.35
CA TYR A 120 9.91 -14.46 -8.42
C TYR A 120 8.90 -13.37 -8.16
N SER A 121 8.31 -12.88 -9.24
CA SER A 121 7.24 -11.91 -9.18
C SER A 121 6.06 -12.33 -10.05
N THR A 122 4.87 -11.94 -9.62
CA THR A 122 3.64 -12.06 -10.40
C THR A 122 2.99 -10.69 -10.50
N ASN A 123 2.40 -10.39 -11.65
CA ASN A 123 1.63 -9.18 -11.90
C ASN A 123 0.26 -9.62 -12.42
N THR A 124 -0.78 -9.43 -11.61
CA THR A 124 -2.16 -9.83 -11.95
C THR A 124 -3.03 -8.59 -11.98
N GLY A 125 -3.75 -8.33 -13.06
CA GLY A 125 -4.48 -7.06 -13.13
C GLY A 125 -5.29 -6.76 -14.36
N GLY A 126 -5.50 -5.46 -14.54
CA GLY A 126 -6.55 -4.90 -15.39
C GLY A 126 -7.80 -4.51 -14.59
N TYR A 127 -7.66 -4.30 -13.27
CA TYR A 127 -8.79 -4.03 -12.38
C TYR A 127 -9.19 -2.55 -12.39
N ASN A 128 -10.48 -2.32 -12.24
CA ASN A 128 -11.10 -1.00 -12.11
C ASN A 128 -12.21 -1.02 -11.04
N ASN A 129 -12.00 -1.83 -10.01
CA ASN A 129 -12.90 -2.03 -8.88
C ASN A 129 -12.10 -2.41 -7.63
N HIS A 130 -12.76 -2.50 -6.48
CA HIS A 130 -12.15 -3.10 -5.30
C HIS A 130 -11.91 -4.59 -5.51
N THR A 131 -10.81 -5.12 -4.98
CA THR A 131 -10.40 -6.52 -5.16
C THR A 131 -10.01 -7.16 -3.84
N CYS A 132 -10.06 -8.49 -3.78
CA CYS A 132 -9.45 -9.25 -2.72
C CYS A 132 -8.54 -10.37 -3.28
N PHE A 133 -7.47 -10.66 -2.56
CA PHE A 133 -6.59 -11.79 -2.81
C PHE A 133 -6.34 -12.60 -1.55
N HIS A 134 -6.29 -13.92 -1.72
CA HIS A 134 -5.56 -14.80 -0.83
C HIS A 134 -4.07 -14.72 -1.16
N VAL A 135 -3.25 -14.42 -0.15
CA VAL A 135 -1.79 -14.40 -0.26
C VAL A 135 -1.25 -15.70 0.30
N GLY A 136 -0.63 -16.46 -0.58
CA GLY A 136 -0.06 -17.77 -0.32
C GLY A 136 -1.07 -18.93 -0.41
N ALA A 137 -0.56 -20.16 -0.49
CA ALA A 137 -1.33 -21.40 -0.37
C ALA A 137 -0.38 -22.59 -0.21
N TYR A 138 -0.63 -23.49 0.76
CA TYR A 138 0.07 -24.78 0.89
C TYR A 138 1.62 -24.70 0.79
N GLY A 139 2.23 -23.68 1.41
CA GLY A 139 3.68 -23.48 1.39
C GLY A 139 4.24 -22.82 0.14
N ARG A 140 3.38 -22.24 -0.71
CA ARG A 140 3.74 -21.34 -1.81
C ARG A 140 3.28 -19.92 -1.50
N ALA A 141 3.94 -18.95 -2.12
CA ALA A 141 3.56 -17.55 -2.03
C ALA A 141 2.98 -17.10 -3.37
N ASP A 142 1.67 -17.28 -3.55
CA ASP A 142 0.96 -16.92 -4.77
C ASP A 142 -0.14 -15.91 -4.44
N LEU A 143 -0.56 -15.09 -5.42
CA LEU A 143 -1.79 -14.31 -5.34
C LEU A 143 -2.92 -15.08 -6.00
N THR A 144 -4.00 -15.34 -5.26
CA THR A 144 -5.22 -15.93 -5.80
C THR A 144 -6.38 -14.99 -5.55
N GLU A 145 -7.05 -14.55 -6.62
CA GLU A 145 -8.24 -13.70 -6.51
C GLU A 145 -9.33 -14.37 -5.67
N ALA A 146 -10.01 -13.55 -4.86
CA ALA A 146 -11.15 -13.94 -4.04
C ALA A 146 -12.26 -12.88 -4.16
N PRO A 147 -13.53 -13.24 -3.90
CA PRO A 147 -14.61 -12.27 -3.85
C PRO A 147 -14.31 -11.15 -2.85
N TYR A 148 -14.44 -9.90 -3.27
CA TYR A 148 -14.15 -8.75 -2.42
C TYR A 148 -15.01 -8.75 -1.15
N GLU A 149 -16.29 -9.11 -1.29
CA GLU A 149 -17.25 -9.15 -0.19
C GLU A 149 -16.86 -10.15 0.90
N GLU A 150 -16.19 -11.25 0.54
CA GLU A 150 -15.71 -12.24 1.52
C GLU A 150 -14.69 -11.60 2.47
N CYS A 151 -13.67 -10.95 1.91
CA CYS A 151 -12.61 -10.33 2.69
C CYS A 151 -13.10 -9.10 3.44
N GLN A 152 -14.02 -8.34 2.84
CA GLN A 152 -14.67 -7.21 3.48
C GLN A 152 -15.44 -7.64 4.74
N GLN A 153 -16.24 -8.71 4.64
CA GLN A 153 -16.99 -9.23 5.78
C GLN A 153 -16.07 -9.68 6.92
N ILE A 154 -14.93 -10.30 6.61
CA ILE A 154 -13.94 -10.70 7.62
C ILE A 154 -13.31 -9.46 8.25
N ARG A 155 -12.79 -8.53 7.43
CA ARG A 155 -12.17 -7.28 7.89
C ARG A 155 -13.10 -6.49 8.82
N ASP A 156 -14.38 -6.43 8.49
CA ASP A 156 -15.37 -5.61 9.20
C ASP A 156 -16.14 -6.38 10.29
N SER A 157 -15.82 -7.65 10.52
CA SER A 157 -16.36 -8.45 11.64
C SER A 157 -15.87 -7.91 13.00
N LYS A 158 -16.59 -8.23 14.08
CA LYS A 158 -16.32 -7.73 15.44
C LYS A 158 -15.88 -8.85 16.37
#